data_AF-A0A1B4Q3G5-F1
#
_entry.id   AF-A0A1B4Q3G5-F1
#
_cell.length_a   1.000
_cell.length_b   1.000
_cell.length_c   1.000
_cell.angle_alpha   90.00
_cell.angle_beta   90.00
_cell.angle_gamma   90.00
#
_symmetry.space_group_name_H-M   'P 1'
#
loop_
_entity.id
_entity.type
_entity.pdbx_description
1 polymer ?
#
loop_
_entity_poly.entity_id
_entity_poly.type
_entity_poly.pdbx_seq_one_letter_code
_entity_poly.pdbx_strand_id
1 'polypeptide(L)'
;MLDGVQQAESLGIVVDQGGRAVYTNMYINDVYRNFAINNQLYTREGMKKASADQKFEIGAISLKAAWKIVGKNDDVSRFYTTTAKIKLLSKVGKSVNIQPNAQSVDVTVALVGFHIAWVAEGHPEAIWATFEHVDNAPDLSANQNKDQPVSTKSFTFYKAGTLPADCNQNNASQIQIDENTQILTPVTQVCRQYKTGGGDISNIGDIELLNAEVQKRLKEKNSVWQYYKEVGAVWLSGKPAPTLRPNWSPNIDPSIVRGSSKLSNSVIETFTQKDISKNQCFSCHNTMGLTNTTDFSLMLPGKDISTSHILLLKYLNAKQVKR
;
A
#
# COMPACT_ATOMS: atom_id res chain seq x y z
N MET A 1 -9.34 7.72 12.60
CA MET A 1 -9.37 6.30 13.01
C MET A 1 -8.41 5.53 12.11
N LEU A 2 -7.56 4.67 12.65
CA LEU A 2 -6.77 3.73 11.87
C LEU A 2 -7.38 2.33 12.02
N ASP A 3 -7.82 1.75 10.90
CA ASP A 3 -8.76 0.61 10.88
C ASP A 3 -8.33 -0.54 9.96
N GLY A 4 -7.15 -0.44 9.33
CA GLY A 4 -6.49 -1.56 8.65
C GLY A 4 -5.18 -1.97 9.34
N VAL A 5 -4.84 -3.26 9.30
CA VAL A 5 -3.54 -3.79 9.77
C VAL A 5 -2.94 -4.84 8.84
N GLN A 6 -3.77 -5.46 7.99
CA GLN A 6 -3.31 -6.46 7.04
C GLN A 6 -2.71 -5.78 5.80
N GLN A 7 -1.55 -6.28 5.37
CA GLN A 7 -0.86 -5.90 4.15
C GLN A 7 -1.63 -6.36 2.91
N ALA A 8 -1.34 -5.72 1.77
CA ALA A 8 -1.99 -6.04 0.49
C ALA A 8 -1.86 -7.54 0.17
N GLU A 9 -3.00 -8.20 -0.09
CA GLU A 9 -3.15 -9.59 -0.56
C GLU A 9 -2.38 -10.71 0.17
N SER A 10 -1.78 -10.43 1.32
CA SER A 10 -0.90 -11.38 2.02
C SER A 10 -1.48 -11.89 3.33
N LEU A 11 -2.52 -11.23 3.87
CA LEU A 11 -3.08 -11.41 5.22
C LEU A 11 -2.08 -11.16 6.37
N GLY A 12 -0.80 -10.91 6.07
CA GLY A 12 0.25 -10.65 7.05
C GLY A 12 0.12 -9.25 7.64
N ILE A 13 0.72 -9.07 8.82
CA ILE A 13 0.79 -7.79 9.53
C ILE A 13 2.25 -7.41 9.65
N VAL A 14 2.62 -6.18 9.29
CA VAL A 14 3.97 -5.68 9.59
C VAL A 14 4.03 -5.42 11.09
N VAL A 15 4.93 -6.14 11.74
CA VAL A 15 5.22 -6.03 13.17
C VAL A 15 6.55 -5.30 13.31
N ASP A 16 6.54 -4.13 13.96
CA ASP A 16 7.73 -3.31 14.16
C ASP A 16 8.74 -3.95 15.14
N GLN A 17 9.91 -3.34 15.30
CA GLN A 17 10.97 -3.87 16.19
C GLN A 17 10.57 -3.88 17.67
N GLY A 18 9.54 -3.13 18.06
CA GLY A 18 8.93 -3.15 19.40
C GLY A 18 7.78 -4.14 19.54
N GLY A 19 7.50 -4.95 18.51
CA GLY A 19 6.40 -5.91 18.51
C GLY A 19 5.02 -5.29 18.25
N ARG A 20 4.93 -4.04 17.82
CA ARG A 20 3.64 -3.37 17.56
C ARG A 20 3.25 -3.49 16.09
N ALA A 21 1.95 -3.64 15.82
CA ALA A 21 1.44 -3.65 14.46
C ALA A 21 1.55 -2.26 13.81
N VAL A 22 1.87 -2.25 12.51
CA VAL A 22 1.68 -1.08 11.65
C VAL A 22 0.20 -1.00 11.28
N TYR A 23 -0.40 0.17 11.50
CA TYR A 23 -1.79 0.45 11.17
C TYR A 23 -1.88 1.22 9.86
N THR A 24 -2.98 1.06 9.14
CA THR A 24 -3.26 1.78 7.91
C THR A 24 -4.63 2.41 7.96
N ASN A 25 -4.83 3.40 7.11
CA ASN A 25 -6.14 3.95 6.80
C ASN A 25 -6.17 4.48 5.37
N MET A 26 -7.39 4.68 4.86
CA MET A 26 -7.63 5.19 3.52
C MET A 26 -8.44 6.48 3.57
N TYR A 27 -8.09 7.41 2.69
CA TYR A 27 -8.75 8.69 2.50
C TYR A 27 -9.12 8.86 1.03
N ILE A 28 -10.18 9.64 0.81
CA ILE A 28 -10.63 10.08 -0.51
C ILE A 28 -10.93 11.57 -0.41
N ASN A 29 -10.72 12.31 -1.49
CA ASN A 29 -11.12 13.72 -1.55
C ASN A 29 -12.60 13.88 -1.94
N ASP A 30 -13.08 15.13 -1.93
CA ASP A 30 -14.48 15.43 -2.23
C ASP A 30 -14.88 15.09 -3.67
N VAL A 31 -13.97 15.20 -4.63
CA VAL A 31 -14.21 14.82 -6.04
C VAL A 31 -14.55 13.34 -6.13
N TYR A 32 -13.69 12.48 -5.55
CA TYR A 32 -13.95 11.05 -5.48
C TYR A 32 -15.27 10.77 -4.74
N ARG A 33 -15.46 11.38 -3.56
CA ARG A 33 -16.63 11.15 -2.71
C ARG A 33 -17.93 11.50 -3.45
N ASN A 34 -17.99 12.67 -4.07
CA ASN A 34 -19.17 13.14 -4.78
C ASN A 34 -19.45 12.26 -6.00
N PHE A 35 -18.43 11.85 -6.75
CA PHE A 35 -18.58 10.87 -7.83
C PHE A 35 -19.20 9.56 -7.32
N ALA A 36 -18.70 9.01 -6.22
CA ALA A 36 -19.23 7.77 -5.65
C ALA A 36 -20.67 7.91 -5.14
N ILE A 37 -21.03 9.05 -4.54
CA ILE A 37 -22.39 9.33 -4.04
C ILE A 37 -23.36 9.51 -5.21
N ASN A 38 -23.04 10.37 -6.18
CA ASN A 38 -23.90 10.70 -7.32
C ASN A 38 -24.22 9.47 -8.18
N ASN A 39 -23.27 8.53 -8.26
CA ASN A 39 -23.42 7.27 -8.99
C ASN A 39 -23.84 6.08 -8.10
N GLN A 40 -24.14 6.33 -6.82
CA GLN A 40 -24.58 5.31 -5.84
C GLN A 40 -23.60 4.12 -5.67
N LEU A 41 -22.31 4.32 -5.95
CA LEU A 41 -21.25 3.29 -5.95
C LEU A 41 -20.90 2.76 -4.56
N TYR A 42 -21.44 3.37 -3.50
CA TYR A 42 -21.35 2.85 -2.13
C TYR A 42 -22.35 1.72 -1.84
N THR A 43 -23.22 1.38 -2.79
CA THR A 43 -24.22 0.31 -2.69
C THR A 43 -23.92 -0.83 -3.67
N ARG A 44 -24.41 -2.04 -3.36
CA ARG A 44 -24.31 -3.19 -4.28
C ARG A 44 -25.01 -2.95 -5.60
N GLU A 45 -26.22 -2.39 -5.55
CA GLU A 45 -27.02 -2.10 -6.73
C GLU A 45 -26.39 -1.03 -7.62
N GLY A 46 -25.87 0.06 -7.04
CA GLY A 46 -25.17 1.09 -7.80
C GLY A 46 -23.93 0.57 -8.49
N MET A 47 -23.12 -0.25 -7.80
CA MET A 47 -21.95 -0.89 -8.42
C MET A 47 -22.32 -1.84 -9.57
N LYS A 48 -23.42 -2.59 -9.46
CA LYS A 48 -23.91 -3.46 -10.55
C LYS A 48 -24.40 -2.63 -11.75
N LYS A 49 -25.16 -1.56 -11.48
CA LYS A 49 -25.78 -0.68 -12.48
C LYS A 49 -24.78 0.20 -13.25
N ALA A 50 -23.67 0.59 -12.62
CA ALA A 50 -22.62 1.38 -13.26
C ALA A 50 -22.19 0.80 -14.62
N SER A 51 -21.94 1.64 -15.62
CA SER A 51 -21.47 1.15 -16.92
C SER A 51 -20.08 0.51 -16.76
N ALA A 52 -19.69 -0.37 -17.70
CA ALA A 52 -18.41 -1.04 -17.61
C ALA A 52 -17.24 -0.05 -17.76
N ASP A 53 -17.39 0.94 -18.64
CA ASP A 53 -16.43 1.98 -18.98
C ASP A 53 -16.57 3.25 -18.12
N GLN A 54 -17.33 3.19 -17.03
CA GLN A 54 -17.47 4.31 -16.12
C GLN A 54 -16.12 4.63 -15.47
N LYS A 55 -15.68 5.88 -15.62
CA LYS A 55 -14.38 6.38 -15.15
C LYS A 55 -14.56 7.33 -13.97
N PHE A 56 -13.54 7.41 -13.13
CA PHE A 56 -13.48 8.43 -12.08
C PHE A 56 -13.31 9.82 -12.70
N GLU A 57 -13.81 10.84 -12.00
CA GLU A 57 -13.65 12.24 -12.40
C GLU A 57 -12.19 12.68 -12.28
N ILE A 58 -11.75 13.54 -13.21
CA ILE A 58 -10.43 14.19 -13.12
C ILE A 58 -10.34 14.96 -11.79
N GLY A 59 -9.21 14.81 -11.11
CA GLY A 59 -8.98 15.36 -9.78
C GLY A 59 -9.45 14.46 -8.64
N ALA A 60 -10.08 13.32 -8.90
CA ALA A 60 -10.33 12.32 -7.86
C ALA A 60 -9.00 11.82 -7.27
N ILE A 61 -8.94 11.74 -5.94
CA ILE A 61 -7.77 11.27 -5.20
C ILE A 61 -8.19 10.17 -4.22
N SER A 62 -7.39 9.11 -4.16
CA SER A 62 -7.37 8.17 -3.05
C SER A 62 -5.98 8.12 -2.44
N LEU A 63 -5.90 8.08 -1.11
CA LEU A 63 -4.66 7.97 -0.36
C LEU A 63 -4.77 6.81 0.63
N LYS A 64 -3.75 5.98 0.73
CA LYS A 64 -3.62 4.95 1.79
C LYS A 64 -2.37 5.23 2.58
N ALA A 65 -2.48 5.54 3.86
CA ALA A 65 -1.34 5.81 4.74
C ALA A 65 -1.09 4.65 5.69
N ALA A 66 0.18 4.45 6.06
CA ALA A 66 0.69 3.47 7.00
C ALA A 66 1.40 4.18 8.16
N TRP A 67 1.14 3.70 9.37
CA TRP A 67 1.44 4.36 10.63
C TRP A 67 2.05 3.38 11.61
N LYS A 68 3.21 3.73 12.14
CA LYS A 68 3.84 3.04 13.28
C LYS A 68 3.30 3.64 14.58
N ILE A 69 2.98 2.80 15.57
CA ILE A 69 2.72 3.29 16.93
C ILE A 69 4.05 3.73 17.54
N VAL A 70 4.11 4.96 18.06
CA VAL A 70 5.31 5.48 18.72
C VAL A 70 5.48 4.80 20.07
N GLY A 71 6.56 4.03 20.20
CA GLY A 71 6.99 3.38 21.43
C GLY A 71 7.77 4.32 22.34
N LYS A 72 7.92 3.92 23.61
CA LYS A 72 8.55 4.75 24.66
C LYS A 72 9.97 5.23 24.32
N ASN A 73 10.73 4.43 23.57
CA ASN A 73 12.15 4.68 23.27
C ASN A 73 12.38 5.00 21.79
N ASP A 74 11.33 5.27 21.01
CA ASP A 74 11.49 5.61 19.59
C ASP A 74 12.01 7.04 19.44
N ASP A 75 13.04 7.23 18.60
CA ASP A 75 13.39 8.55 18.08
C ASP A 75 12.47 8.89 16.90
N VAL A 76 11.57 9.83 17.13
CA VAL A 76 10.60 10.32 16.14
C VAL A 76 10.90 11.72 15.61
N SER A 77 12.08 12.27 15.91
CA SER A 77 12.47 13.64 15.51
C SER A 77 12.44 13.89 14.00
N ARG A 78 12.55 12.82 13.21
CA ARG A 78 12.52 12.83 11.73
C ARG A 78 11.17 12.45 11.14
N PHE A 79 10.20 12.05 11.96
CA PHE A 79 8.90 11.56 11.51
C PHE A 79 7.83 12.62 11.68
N TYR A 80 6.88 12.65 10.74
CA TYR A 80 5.61 13.30 11.01
C TYR A 80 4.82 12.47 12.03
N THR A 81 4.52 13.06 13.19
CA THR A 81 3.76 12.41 14.26
C THR A 81 2.43 13.10 14.51
N THR A 82 1.44 12.31 14.93
CA THR A 82 0.13 12.82 15.33
C THR A 82 -0.55 11.85 16.29
N THR A 83 -1.59 12.31 16.99
CA THR A 83 -2.45 11.44 17.78
C THR A 83 -3.51 10.81 16.87
N ALA A 84 -3.66 9.49 16.96
CA ALA A 84 -4.68 8.75 16.24
C ALA A 84 -5.39 7.75 17.12
N LYS A 85 -6.67 7.56 16.85
CA LYS A 85 -7.47 6.48 17.44
C LYS A 85 -7.25 5.18 16.67
N ILE A 86 -6.87 4.11 17.36
CA ILE A 86 -6.73 2.76 16.83
C ILE A 86 -7.73 1.80 17.48
N LYS A 87 -8.03 0.69 16.81
CA LYS A 87 -8.70 -0.46 17.42
C LYS A 87 -7.68 -1.48 17.88
N LEU A 88 -7.90 -2.04 19.08
CA LEU A 88 -7.09 -3.14 19.59
C LEU A 88 -7.29 -4.41 18.75
N LEU A 89 -6.23 -5.19 18.66
CA LEU A 89 -6.18 -6.46 17.94
C LEU A 89 -6.52 -7.60 18.88
N SER A 90 -7.19 -8.60 18.32
CA SER A 90 -7.40 -9.89 18.98
C SER A 90 -7.14 -11.03 18.00
N LYS A 91 -6.84 -12.20 18.55
CA LYS A 91 -6.61 -13.44 17.81
C LYS A 91 -7.89 -14.26 17.72
N VAL A 92 -8.27 -14.65 16.50
CA VAL A 92 -9.36 -15.58 16.23
C VAL A 92 -8.81 -16.71 15.37
N GLY A 93 -8.75 -17.91 15.94
CA GLY A 93 -8.08 -19.05 15.30
C GLY A 93 -6.60 -18.76 15.04
N LYS A 94 -6.18 -18.85 13.78
CA LYS A 94 -4.80 -18.58 13.36
C LYS A 94 -4.53 -17.13 12.95
N SER A 95 -5.55 -16.25 12.97
CA SER A 95 -5.44 -14.90 12.44
C SER A 95 -5.57 -13.85 13.54
N VAL A 96 -4.72 -12.82 13.48
CA VAL A 96 -4.84 -11.61 14.30
C VAL A 96 -5.49 -10.52 13.48
N ASN A 97 -6.52 -9.87 14.03
CA ASN A 97 -7.33 -8.88 13.32
C ASN A 97 -8.03 -7.91 14.26
N ILE A 98 -8.48 -6.79 13.70
CA ILE A 98 -9.44 -5.89 14.35
C ILE A 98 -10.83 -6.53 14.34
N GLN A 99 -11.39 -6.80 15.53
CA GLN A 99 -12.75 -7.34 15.67
C GLN A 99 -13.82 -6.24 15.54
N PRO A 100 -15.07 -6.56 15.14
CA PRO A 100 -16.14 -5.57 14.96
C PRO A 100 -16.32 -4.61 16.15
N ASN A 101 -16.31 -5.17 17.37
CA ASN A 101 -16.54 -4.45 18.63
C ASN A 101 -15.24 -4.20 19.43
N ALA A 102 -14.08 -4.18 18.74
CA ALA A 102 -12.81 -3.95 19.40
C ALA A 102 -12.76 -2.59 20.12
N GLN A 103 -12.19 -2.58 21.32
CA GLN A 103 -11.94 -1.35 22.08
C GLN A 103 -11.05 -0.41 21.26
N SER A 104 -11.33 0.90 21.37
CA SER A 104 -10.51 1.93 20.76
C SER A 104 -9.67 2.65 21.80
N VAL A 105 -8.44 3.01 21.43
CA VAL A 105 -7.51 3.77 22.26
C VAL A 105 -6.84 4.85 21.42
N ASP A 106 -6.52 5.98 22.04
CA ASP A 106 -5.73 7.03 21.40
C ASP A 106 -4.24 6.75 21.63
N VAL A 107 -3.45 6.83 20.57
CA VAL A 107 -2.01 6.59 20.58
C VAL A 107 -1.31 7.66 19.75
N THR A 108 -0.04 7.93 20.06
CA THR A 108 0.82 8.69 19.14
C THR A 108 1.30 7.76 18.04
N VAL A 109 1.19 8.20 16.79
CA VAL A 109 1.64 7.46 15.62
C VAL A 109 2.59 8.29 14.77
N ALA A 110 3.50 7.61 14.07
CA ALA A 110 4.42 8.17 13.10
C ALA A 110 4.05 7.69 11.69
N LEU A 111 3.97 8.60 10.72
CA LEU A 111 3.74 8.24 9.32
C LEU A 111 4.97 7.54 8.77
N VAL A 112 4.82 6.33 8.25
CA VAL A 112 5.93 5.54 7.72
C VAL A 112 5.85 5.33 6.21
N GLY A 113 4.68 5.41 5.62
CA GLY A 113 4.54 5.37 4.16
C GLY A 113 3.11 5.60 3.71
N PHE A 114 2.93 5.90 2.44
CA PHE A 114 1.60 6.09 1.87
C PHE A 114 1.59 5.91 0.35
N HIS A 115 0.44 5.53 -0.16
CA HIS A 115 0.10 5.55 -1.58
C HIS A 115 -0.77 6.76 -1.91
N ILE A 116 -0.62 7.27 -3.13
CA ILE A 116 -1.55 8.22 -3.74
C ILE A 116 -1.96 7.66 -5.10
N ALA A 117 -3.27 7.64 -5.36
CA ALA A 117 -3.85 7.48 -6.69
C ALA A 117 -4.53 8.80 -7.05
N TRP A 118 -4.06 9.46 -8.10
CA TRP A 118 -4.62 10.72 -8.59
C TRP A 118 -5.06 10.61 -10.04
N VAL A 119 -6.34 10.88 -10.31
CA VAL A 119 -6.90 10.90 -11.66
C VAL A 119 -6.50 12.20 -12.34
N ALA A 120 -5.41 12.15 -13.10
CA ALA A 120 -4.93 13.25 -13.94
C ALA A 120 -5.65 13.26 -15.29
N GLU A 121 -5.63 14.41 -15.97
CA GLU A 121 -6.10 14.48 -17.36
C GLU A 121 -5.30 13.51 -18.25
N GLY A 122 -6.01 12.74 -19.08
CA GLY A 122 -5.41 11.70 -19.91
C GLY A 122 -5.08 10.37 -19.20
N HIS A 123 -5.27 10.30 -17.87
CA HIS A 123 -5.00 9.11 -17.04
C HIS A 123 -6.25 8.67 -16.26
N PRO A 124 -7.31 8.16 -16.93
CA PRO A 124 -8.53 7.70 -16.26
C PRO A 124 -8.30 6.54 -15.28
N GLU A 125 -7.19 5.82 -15.42
CA GLU A 125 -6.71 4.80 -14.49
C GLU A 125 -6.17 5.36 -13.17
N ALA A 126 -5.95 6.67 -13.08
CA ALA A 126 -5.10 7.37 -12.12
C ALA A 126 -3.58 7.11 -12.28
N ILE A 127 -2.77 8.11 -11.95
CA ILE A 127 -1.35 7.90 -11.68
C ILE A 127 -1.22 7.36 -10.26
N TRP A 128 -0.59 6.20 -10.10
CA TRP A 128 -0.40 5.54 -8.80
C TRP A 128 1.04 5.70 -8.35
N ALA A 129 1.25 6.41 -7.25
CA ALA A 129 2.56 6.67 -6.68
C ALA A 129 2.64 6.16 -5.24
N THR A 130 3.84 5.82 -4.80
CA THR A 130 4.09 5.41 -3.41
C THR A 130 5.29 6.13 -2.82
N PHE A 131 5.13 6.51 -1.56
CA PHE A 131 6.08 7.33 -0.80
C PHE A 131 6.31 6.69 0.56
N GLU A 132 7.49 6.92 1.12
CA GLU A 132 7.83 6.36 2.43
C GLU A 132 8.98 7.10 3.10
N HIS A 133 9.08 6.88 4.40
CA HIS A 133 10.15 7.44 5.20
C HIS A 133 11.50 6.79 4.83
N VAL A 134 12.55 7.61 4.70
CA VAL A 134 13.88 7.17 4.22
C VAL A 134 14.54 6.14 5.14
N ASP A 135 14.19 6.15 6.43
CA ASP A 135 14.74 5.24 7.43
C ASP A 135 13.90 3.96 7.65
N ASN A 136 12.92 3.65 6.81
CA ASN A 136 12.08 2.46 7.00
C ASN A 136 12.85 1.13 6.92
N ALA A 137 13.63 0.96 5.85
CA ALA A 137 14.25 -0.30 5.48
C ALA A 137 15.42 -0.10 4.49
N PRO A 138 16.44 -0.98 4.52
CA PRO A 138 17.50 -0.97 3.53
C PRO A 138 17.00 -1.47 2.16
N ASP A 139 17.73 -1.11 1.11
CA ASP A 139 17.54 -1.63 -0.25
C ASP A 139 18.31 -2.93 -0.45
N LEU A 140 17.70 -3.94 -1.06
CA LEU A 140 18.45 -5.07 -1.60
C LEU A 140 19.23 -4.60 -2.84
N SER A 141 20.52 -4.95 -2.91
CA SER A 141 21.31 -4.74 -4.12
C SER A 141 20.97 -5.76 -5.21
N ALA A 142 21.16 -5.41 -6.48
CA ALA A 142 20.90 -6.32 -7.60
C ALA A 142 21.73 -7.62 -7.52
N ASN A 143 22.94 -7.54 -6.96
CA ASN A 143 23.87 -8.66 -6.76
C ASN A 143 23.97 -9.06 -5.28
N GLN A 144 22.89 -8.89 -4.50
CA GLN A 144 22.90 -9.19 -3.07
C GLN A 144 23.35 -10.64 -2.81
N ASN A 145 24.46 -10.80 -2.08
CA ASN A 145 24.88 -12.11 -1.61
C ASN A 145 23.90 -12.62 -0.55
N LYS A 146 23.37 -13.83 -0.76
CA LYS A 146 22.38 -14.47 0.13
C LYS A 146 22.91 -14.77 1.54
N ASP A 147 24.23 -14.93 1.69
CA ASP A 147 24.89 -15.30 2.94
C ASP A 147 25.49 -14.08 3.66
N GLN A 148 25.25 -12.86 3.15
CA GLN A 148 25.67 -11.62 3.77
C GLN A 148 24.47 -10.77 4.17
N PRO A 149 24.56 -10.01 5.26
CA PRO A 149 23.46 -9.16 5.71
C PRO A 149 23.13 -8.10 4.66
N VAL A 150 21.84 -7.74 4.57
CA VAL A 150 21.40 -6.66 3.68
C VAL A 150 22.00 -5.31 4.11
N SER A 151 22.13 -5.10 5.42
CA SER A 151 22.75 -3.90 5.99
C SER A 151 23.36 -4.18 7.38
N THR A 152 24.46 -3.50 7.68
CA THR A 152 25.08 -3.46 9.01
C THR A 152 24.45 -2.40 9.92
N LYS A 153 23.60 -1.51 9.37
CA LYS A 153 22.82 -0.50 10.09
C LYS A 153 21.38 -0.97 10.29
N SER A 154 20.81 -0.69 11.46
CA SER A 154 19.38 -0.87 11.75
C SER A 154 18.54 0.27 11.17
N PHE A 155 17.30 -0.06 10.80
CA PHE A 155 16.28 0.85 10.31
C PHE A 155 15.00 0.67 11.13
N THR A 156 13.96 1.47 10.88
CA THR A 156 12.69 1.42 11.62
C THR A 156 12.07 0.01 11.65
N PHE A 157 12.18 -0.74 10.55
CA PHE A 157 11.63 -2.09 10.40
C PHE A 157 12.68 -3.15 10.07
N TYR A 158 13.95 -2.88 10.29
CA TYR A 158 15.05 -3.81 9.99
C TYR A 158 16.12 -3.79 11.09
N LYS A 159 16.50 -4.95 11.57
CA LYS A 159 17.60 -5.16 12.50
C LYS A 159 18.89 -5.37 11.72
N ALA A 160 19.93 -4.63 12.09
CA ALA A 160 21.28 -4.83 11.56
C ALA A 160 21.68 -6.31 11.57
N GLY A 161 22.27 -6.78 10.47
CA GLY A 161 22.74 -8.16 10.35
C GLY A 161 21.70 -9.15 9.81
N THR A 162 20.45 -8.74 9.56
CA THR A 162 19.45 -9.63 8.96
C THR A 162 19.81 -10.03 7.52
N LEU A 163 19.74 -11.33 7.25
CA LEU A 163 20.01 -11.92 5.93
C LEU A 163 18.84 -11.71 4.95
N PRO A 164 19.09 -11.69 3.63
CA PRO A 164 18.05 -11.56 2.61
C PRO A 164 16.92 -12.60 2.69
N ALA A 165 17.25 -13.82 3.16
CA ALA A 165 16.29 -14.90 3.33
C ALA A 165 15.30 -14.64 4.47
N ASP A 166 15.69 -13.85 5.48
CA ASP A 166 14.84 -13.53 6.64
C ASP A 166 14.00 -12.27 6.43
N CYS A 167 14.29 -11.52 5.36
CA CYS A 167 13.52 -10.35 4.98
C CYS A 167 12.13 -10.73 4.45
N ASN A 168 11.13 -9.89 4.76
CA ASN A 168 9.79 -9.91 4.20
C ASN A 168 9.06 -11.26 4.36
N GLN A 169 9.36 -12.00 5.43
CA GLN A 169 8.73 -13.28 5.71
C GLN A 169 7.28 -13.08 6.16
N ASN A 170 6.33 -13.63 5.40
CA ASN A 170 4.91 -13.50 5.71
C ASN A 170 4.57 -14.25 7.01
N ASN A 171 3.96 -13.54 7.95
CA ASN A 171 3.59 -14.06 9.27
C ASN A 171 2.12 -14.50 9.39
N ALA A 172 1.31 -14.40 8.33
CA ALA A 172 -0.14 -14.64 8.38
C ALA A 172 -0.55 -15.97 9.04
N SER A 173 0.23 -17.04 8.85
CA SER A 173 -0.05 -18.38 9.38
C SER A 173 0.48 -18.65 10.79
N GLN A 174 1.37 -17.79 11.30
CA GLN A 174 2.16 -18.03 12.51
C GLN A 174 2.07 -16.90 13.54
N ILE A 175 1.45 -15.77 13.19
CA ILE A 175 1.37 -14.59 14.04
C ILE A 175 0.67 -14.88 15.38
N GLN A 176 1.29 -14.40 16.45
CA GLN A 176 0.79 -14.43 17.82
C GLN A 176 0.61 -13.01 18.33
N ILE A 177 -0.22 -12.85 19.36
CA ILE A 177 -0.42 -11.59 20.06
C ILE A 177 -0.65 -11.88 21.53
N ASP A 178 -0.02 -11.09 22.39
CA ASP A 178 -0.48 -10.86 23.75
C ASP A 178 -1.51 -9.72 23.71
N GLU A 179 -2.79 -10.05 23.90
CA GLU A 179 -3.89 -9.08 23.76
C GLU A 179 -3.87 -8.01 24.86
N ASN A 180 -3.25 -8.26 26.02
CA ASN A 180 -3.15 -7.27 27.10
C ASN A 180 -2.12 -6.20 26.76
N THR A 181 -0.96 -6.61 26.26
CA THR A 181 0.15 -5.70 25.94
C THR A 181 0.12 -5.20 24.49
N GLN A 182 -0.68 -5.86 23.63
CA GLN A 182 -0.75 -5.64 22.19
C GLN A 182 0.61 -5.85 21.49
N ILE A 183 1.40 -6.79 22.02
CA ILE A 183 2.70 -7.19 21.47
C ILE A 183 2.49 -8.42 20.58
N LEU A 184 2.95 -8.33 19.34
CA LEU A 184 2.87 -9.35 18.32
C LEU A 184 4.24 -10.01 18.07
N THR A 185 4.20 -11.28 17.70
CA THR A 185 5.37 -12.03 17.24
C THR A 185 5.02 -12.88 16.01
N PRO A 186 5.97 -13.14 15.09
CA PRO A 186 7.33 -12.61 15.05
C PRO A 186 7.40 -11.14 14.60
N VAL A 187 8.46 -10.45 15.01
CA VAL A 187 8.85 -9.14 14.46
C VAL A 187 9.16 -9.29 12.97
N THR A 188 8.67 -8.35 12.16
CA THR A 188 8.95 -8.33 10.72
C THR A 188 10.29 -7.68 10.46
N GLN A 189 11.11 -8.33 9.63
CA GLN A 189 12.32 -7.72 9.08
C GLN A 189 12.05 -7.27 7.65
N VAL A 190 12.02 -5.97 7.42
CA VAL A 190 11.63 -5.38 6.13
C VAL A 190 12.87 -5.05 5.32
N CYS A 191 12.87 -5.45 4.05
CA CYS A 191 13.91 -5.09 3.09
C CYS A 191 13.23 -4.67 1.78
N ARG A 192 13.65 -3.55 1.18
CA ARG A 192 13.06 -3.06 -0.06
C ARG A 192 13.67 -3.79 -1.25
N GLN A 193 12.82 -4.50 -2.00
CA GLN A 193 13.26 -5.34 -3.12
C GLN A 193 13.69 -4.52 -4.34
N TYR A 194 13.01 -3.40 -4.59
CA TYR A 194 13.29 -2.51 -5.73
C TYR A 194 13.30 -1.05 -5.25
N LYS A 195 14.49 -0.43 -5.21
CA LYS A 195 14.70 0.92 -4.67
C LYS A 195 13.75 1.97 -5.25
N THR A 196 13.52 1.91 -6.56
CA THR A 196 12.69 2.85 -7.33
C THR A 196 11.47 2.17 -7.97
N GLY A 197 11.11 0.98 -7.48
CA GLY A 197 10.04 0.18 -8.09
C GLY A 197 10.34 -0.30 -9.52
N GLY A 198 11.60 -0.32 -9.96
CA GLY A 198 11.99 -0.75 -11.31
C GLY A 198 11.87 0.37 -12.35
N GLY A 199 11.47 0.01 -13.57
CA GLY A 199 11.50 0.90 -14.74
C GLY A 199 12.82 0.86 -15.51
N ASP A 200 12.90 1.65 -16.58
CA ASP A 200 14.15 1.84 -17.33
C ASP A 200 15.11 2.80 -16.62
N ILE A 201 16.33 2.93 -17.16
CA ILE A 201 17.38 3.77 -16.57
C ILE A 201 16.97 5.25 -16.50
N SER A 202 16.17 5.73 -17.45
CA SER A 202 15.69 7.12 -17.43
C SER A 202 14.73 7.32 -16.27
N ASN A 203 13.72 6.45 -16.13
CA ASN A 203 12.75 6.50 -15.04
C ASN A 203 13.44 6.44 -13.65
N ILE A 204 14.44 5.58 -13.50
CA ILE A 204 15.24 5.49 -12.28
C ILE A 204 15.95 6.82 -12.00
N GLY A 205 16.64 7.37 -13.01
CA GLY A 205 17.35 8.65 -12.89
C GLY A 205 16.43 9.81 -12.56
N ASP A 206 15.26 9.88 -13.20
CA ASP A 206 14.26 10.93 -12.97
C ASP A 206 13.73 10.92 -11.53
N ILE A 207 13.42 9.74 -10.98
CA ILE A 207 12.99 9.57 -9.58
C ILE A 207 14.10 10.00 -8.61
N GLU A 208 15.35 9.63 -8.86
CA GLU A 208 16.47 9.98 -7.99
C GLU A 208 16.75 11.49 -8.01
N LEU A 209 16.73 12.11 -9.19
CA LEU A 209 16.91 13.55 -9.35
C LEU A 209 15.75 14.34 -8.70
N LEU A 210 14.50 13.93 -8.94
CA LEU A 210 13.33 14.58 -8.36
C LEU A 210 13.37 14.53 -6.83
N ASN A 211 13.65 13.36 -6.25
CA ASN A 211 13.79 13.22 -4.81
C ASN A 211 14.91 14.11 -4.25
N ALA A 212 16.08 14.12 -4.90
CA ALA A 212 17.21 14.95 -4.44
C ALA A 212 16.87 16.44 -4.44
N GLU A 213 16.20 16.93 -5.50
CA GLU A 213 15.82 18.34 -5.60
C GLU A 213 14.73 18.71 -4.58
N VAL A 214 13.67 17.91 -4.47
CA VAL A 214 12.56 18.17 -3.55
C VAL A 214 13.03 18.12 -2.10
N GLN A 215 13.82 17.11 -1.72
CA GLN A 215 14.35 16.99 -0.36
C GLN A 215 15.29 18.15 -0.02
N LYS A 216 16.11 18.63 -0.96
CA LYS A 216 16.94 19.82 -0.76
C LYS A 216 16.08 21.04 -0.43
N ARG A 217 15.04 21.32 -1.23
CA ARG A 217 14.11 22.44 -1.02
C ARG A 217 13.34 22.32 0.31
N LEU A 218 12.98 21.10 0.70
CA LEU A 218 12.29 20.84 1.98
C LEU A 218 13.23 21.01 3.19
N LYS A 219 14.50 20.62 3.04
CA LYS A 219 15.54 20.82 4.07
C LYS A 219 15.82 22.30 4.31
N GLU A 220 15.88 23.10 3.26
CA GLU A 220 16.02 24.57 3.35
C GLU A 220 14.88 25.21 4.18
N LYS A 221 13.71 24.58 4.20
CA LYS A 221 12.54 24.98 4.99
C LYS A 221 12.45 24.31 6.37
N ASN A 222 13.47 23.54 6.76
CA ASN A 222 13.46 22.70 7.97
C ASN A 222 12.19 21.83 8.07
N SER A 223 11.70 21.32 6.94
CA SER A 223 10.47 20.56 6.88
C SER A 223 10.71 19.09 7.22
N VAL A 224 9.82 18.48 8.03
CA VAL A 224 9.86 17.03 8.33
C VAL A 224 9.76 16.18 7.06
N TRP A 225 9.13 16.71 6.01
CA TRP A 225 8.94 16.02 4.74
C TRP A 225 10.25 15.74 3.99
N GLN A 226 11.36 16.38 4.37
CA GLN A 226 12.69 16.07 3.82
C GLN A 226 13.12 14.62 4.11
N TYR A 227 12.50 13.95 5.09
CA TYR A 227 12.78 12.56 5.47
C TYR A 227 11.84 11.55 4.80
N TYR A 228 11.05 11.99 3.82
CA TYR A 228 10.21 11.14 2.99
C TYR A 228 10.68 11.22 1.54
N LYS A 229 10.52 10.13 0.80
CA LYS A 229 10.88 10.04 -0.61
C LYS A 229 9.79 9.35 -1.41
N GLU A 230 9.70 9.70 -2.68
CA GLU A 230 9.01 8.90 -3.68
C GLU A 230 9.81 7.62 -3.94
N VAL A 231 9.14 6.47 -3.95
CA VAL A 231 9.70 5.22 -4.46
C VAL A 231 9.53 5.18 -5.98
N GLY A 232 8.36 5.57 -6.47
CA GLY A 232 8.09 5.73 -7.90
C GLY A 232 6.59 5.85 -8.17
N ALA A 233 6.26 5.90 -9.46
CA ALA A 233 4.90 5.95 -9.96
C ALA A 233 4.67 4.99 -11.13
N VAL A 234 3.43 4.54 -11.30
CA VAL A 234 2.99 3.67 -12.40
C VAL A 234 1.69 4.22 -13.00
N TRP A 235 1.61 4.19 -14.33
CA TRP A 235 0.46 4.66 -15.12
C TRP A 235 0.35 3.85 -16.42
N LEU A 236 -0.71 4.08 -17.21
CA LEU A 236 -0.89 3.43 -18.51
C LEU A 236 -0.50 4.39 -19.64
N SER A 237 0.01 3.84 -20.76
CA SER A 237 0.29 4.59 -21.99
C SER A 237 0.06 3.71 -23.22
N GLY A 238 -0.44 4.32 -24.31
CA GLY A 238 -0.76 3.64 -25.57
C GLY A 238 -1.17 4.62 -26.67
N LYS A 239 -1.16 4.17 -27.94
CA LYS A 239 -1.65 4.94 -29.10
C LYS A 239 -2.77 4.16 -29.84
N PRO A 240 -3.94 4.79 -30.10
CA PRO A 240 -4.41 6.03 -29.47
C PRO A 240 -4.51 5.86 -27.94
N ALA A 241 -4.63 6.97 -27.19
CA ALA A 241 -4.48 7.11 -25.74
C ALA A 241 -4.80 5.86 -24.89
N PRO A 242 -4.08 5.61 -23.77
CA PRO A 242 -4.28 4.42 -22.94
C PRO A 242 -5.75 4.27 -22.55
N THR A 243 -6.44 3.32 -23.18
CA THR A 243 -7.81 3.01 -22.83
C THR A 243 -7.75 2.05 -21.67
N LEU A 244 -7.70 2.58 -20.45
CA LEU A 244 -8.31 1.86 -19.34
C LEU A 244 -9.62 1.26 -19.88
N ARG A 245 -9.71 -0.06 -19.77
CA ARG A 245 -10.81 -0.83 -20.34
C ARG A 245 -11.25 -1.89 -19.36
N PRO A 246 -12.52 -2.30 -19.39
CA PRO A 246 -13.01 -3.39 -18.56
C PRO A 246 -12.24 -4.70 -18.80
N ASN A 247 -12.12 -5.53 -17.77
CA ASN A 247 -11.47 -6.85 -17.86
C ASN A 247 -9.99 -6.81 -18.29
N TRP A 248 -9.27 -5.78 -17.86
CA TRP A 248 -7.84 -5.65 -18.03
C TRP A 248 -7.12 -5.93 -16.71
N SER A 249 -5.96 -6.56 -16.81
CA SER A 249 -4.95 -6.60 -15.76
C SER A 249 -3.56 -6.67 -16.41
N PRO A 250 -2.50 -6.26 -15.71
CA PRO A 250 -1.13 -6.40 -16.22
C PRO A 250 -0.69 -7.86 -16.38
N ASN A 251 -1.36 -8.81 -15.73
CA ASN A 251 -1.14 -10.25 -15.95
C ASN A 251 -1.73 -10.74 -17.29
N ILE A 252 -2.63 -9.96 -17.91
CA ILE A 252 -3.20 -10.25 -19.24
C ILE A 252 -2.48 -9.44 -20.32
N ASP A 253 -2.30 -8.14 -20.09
CA ASP A 253 -1.67 -7.23 -21.05
C ASP A 253 -0.80 -6.20 -20.30
N PRO A 254 0.49 -6.48 -20.09
CA PRO A 254 1.41 -5.55 -19.44
C PRO A 254 1.93 -4.46 -20.40
N SER A 255 1.63 -4.56 -21.71
CA SER A 255 2.30 -3.76 -22.75
C SER A 255 2.04 -2.26 -22.64
N ILE A 256 0.97 -1.88 -21.94
CA ILE A 256 0.55 -0.50 -21.72
C ILE A 256 1.03 0.08 -20.38
N VAL A 257 1.63 -0.72 -19.49
CA VAL A 257 2.14 -0.23 -18.19
C VAL A 257 3.42 0.57 -18.39
N ARG A 258 3.54 1.73 -17.74
CA ARG A 258 4.72 2.62 -17.78
C ARG A 258 5.14 3.04 -16.37
N GLY A 259 6.36 3.57 -16.27
CA GLY A 259 6.99 3.96 -15.02
C GLY A 259 7.60 2.79 -14.27
N SER A 260 7.41 2.77 -12.95
CA SER A 260 7.95 1.76 -12.03
C SER A 260 7.14 0.46 -12.09
N SER A 261 7.56 -0.48 -12.95
CA SER A 261 6.84 -1.75 -13.21
C SER A 261 6.89 -2.81 -12.11
N LYS A 262 7.62 -2.56 -11.02
CA LYS A 262 7.77 -3.42 -9.83
C LYS A 262 7.59 -2.60 -8.54
N LEU A 263 6.65 -1.66 -8.57
CA LEU A 263 6.43 -0.66 -7.53
C LEU A 263 5.74 -1.26 -6.29
N SER A 264 6.52 -1.47 -5.23
CA SER A 264 6.03 -1.93 -3.94
C SER A 264 6.52 -1.03 -2.80
N ASN A 265 5.63 -0.67 -1.88
CA ASN A 265 6.02 0.05 -0.66
C ASN A 265 6.59 -0.92 0.38
N SER A 266 7.64 -0.49 1.08
CA SER A 266 8.31 -1.32 2.08
C SER A 266 7.41 -1.72 3.24
N VAL A 267 6.36 -0.94 3.55
CA VAL A 267 5.47 -1.15 4.70
C VAL A 267 4.01 -1.33 4.34
N ILE A 268 3.63 -1.46 3.06
CA ILE A 268 2.24 -1.72 2.62
C ILE A 268 2.14 -2.99 1.76
N GLU A 269 3.17 -3.26 0.94
CA GLU A 269 3.32 -4.48 0.10
C GLU A 269 4.51 -5.34 0.58
N THR A 270 4.88 -5.26 1.86
CA THR A 270 6.06 -5.94 2.46
C THR A 270 6.19 -7.39 1.98
N PHE A 271 5.09 -8.14 2.05
CA PHE A 271 5.09 -9.60 1.84
C PHE A 271 4.85 -10.01 0.38
N THR A 272 4.60 -9.08 -0.53
CA THR A 272 4.29 -9.37 -1.94
C THR A 272 5.33 -8.87 -2.93
N GLN A 273 6.37 -8.13 -2.48
CA GLN A 273 7.38 -7.53 -3.36
C GLN A 273 8.09 -8.53 -4.31
N LYS A 274 8.20 -9.81 -3.90
CA LYS A 274 8.85 -10.88 -4.68
C LYS A 274 7.89 -11.64 -5.60
N ASP A 275 6.59 -11.50 -5.42
CA ASP A 275 5.57 -12.17 -6.23
C ASP A 275 5.31 -11.33 -7.48
N ILE A 276 5.79 -11.81 -8.64
CA ILE A 276 5.66 -11.10 -9.93
C ILE A 276 4.20 -10.77 -10.26
N SER A 277 3.26 -11.61 -9.82
CA SER A 277 1.83 -11.35 -10.05
C SER A 277 1.25 -10.25 -9.16
N LYS A 278 1.98 -9.80 -8.12
CA LYS A 278 1.52 -8.89 -7.05
C LYS A 278 2.46 -7.71 -6.74
N ASN A 279 3.58 -7.56 -7.45
CA ASN A 279 4.64 -6.62 -7.07
C ASN A 279 4.54 -5.23 -7.70
N GLN A 280 3.34 -4.82 -8.15
CA GLN A 280 3.06 -3.44 -8.59
C GLN A 280 1.58 -3.08 -8.39
N CYS A 281 1.23 -1.78 -8.41
CA CYS A 281 -0.09 -1.28 -8.03
C CYS A 281 -1.26 -1.93 -8.80
N PHE A 282 -1.17 -1.96 -10.14
CA PHE A 282 -2.18 -2.55 -11.02
C PHE A 282 -2.29 -4.07 -10.91
N SER A 283 -1.40 -4.76 -10.17
CA SER A 283 -1.57 -6.20 -9.92
C SER A 283 -2.88 -6.44 -9.19
N CYS A 284 -3.20 -5.56 -8.24
CA CYS A 284 -4.41 -5.63 -7.43
C CYS A 284 -5.44 -4.57 -7.89
N HIS A 285 -4.98 -3.38 -8.29
CA HIS A 285 -5.81 -2.26 -8.74
C HIS A 285 -6.13 -2.34 -10.24
N ASN A 286 -6.86 -3.37 -10.66
CA ASN A 286 -7.19 -3.62 -12.05
C ASN A 286 -8.71 -3.64 -12.32
N THR A 287 -9.10 -3.83 -13.58
CA THR A 287 -10.49 -3.76 -14.01
C THR A 287 -11.12 -5.14 -14.22
N MET A 288 -10.48 -6.21 -13.75
CA MET A 288 -11.03 -7.57 -13.82
C MET A 288 -12.34 -7.70 -13.04
N GLY A 289 -13.19 -8.62 -13.48
CA GLY A 289 -14.40 -8.97 -12.72
C GLY A 289 -14.09 -9.56 -11.35
N LEU A 290 -15.07 -9.49 -10.45
CA LEU A 290 -15.10 -10.29 -9.23
C LEU A 290 -15.81 -11.60 -9.57
N THR A 291 -15.02 -12.63 -9.87
CA THR A 291 -15.53 -13.96 -10.25
C THR A 291 -15.26 -15.02 -9.21
N ASN A 292 -14.28 -14.80 -8.33
CA ASN A 292 -13.88 -15.74 -7.29
C ASN A 292 -14.74 -15.63 -6.01
N THR A 293 -16.02 -15.97 -6.13
CA THR A 293 -16.99 -16.00 -5.03
C THR A 293 -17.87 -17.24 -5.11
N THR A 294 -18.14 -17.87 -3.96
CA THR A 294 -19.12 -18.96 -3.85
C THR A 294 -20.57 -18.45 -3.85
N ASP A 295 -20.77 -17.16 -3.59
CA ASP A 295 -22.05 -16.48 -3.72
C ASP A 295 -22.12 -15.77 -5.08
N PHE A 296 -22.84 -16.38 -6.03
CA PHE A 296 -23.02 -15.86 -7.39
C PHE A 296 -23.70 -14.48 -7.41
N SER A 297 -24.45 -14.11 -6.36
CA SER A 297 -25.06 -12.78 -6.27
C SER A 297 -24.03 -11.66 -6.08
N LEU A 298 -22.81 -12.01 -5.65
CA LEU A 298 -21.68 -11.11 -5.49
C LEU A 298 -20.80 -11.03 -6.74
N MET A 299 -21.07 -11.80 -7.80
CA MET A 299 -20.32 -11.64 -9.03
C MET A 299 -20.49 -10.24 -9.60
N LEU A 300 -19.39 -9.64 -10.05
CA LEU A 300 -19.37 -8.33 -10.68
C LEU A 300 -18.53 -8.43 -11.96
N PRO A 301 -19.06 -8.09 -13.15
CA PRO A 301 -18.23 -8.07 -14.36
C PRO A 301 -17.11 -7.04 -14.22
N GLY A 302 -16.07 -7.15 -15.05
CA GLY A 302 -15.01 -6.16 -15.07
C GLY A 302 -15.54 -4.76 -15.38
N LYS A 303 -15.00 -3.76 -14.68
CA LYS A 303 -15.36 -2.35 -14.81
C LYS A 303 -14.14 -1.47 -14.59
N ASP A 304 -14.10 -0.32 -15.22
CA ASP A 304 -13.02 0.66 -15.07
C ASP A 304 -12.93 1.16 -13.61
N ILE A 305 -14.06 1.45 -12.98
CA ILE A 305 -14.12 1.81 -11.55
C ILE A 305 -13.64 0.70 -10.59
N SER A 306 -13.48 -0.54 -11.06
CA SER A 306 -12.98 -1.66 -10.24
C SER A 306 -11.50 -1.50 -9.88
N THR A 307 -10.77 -0.54 -10.45
CA THR A 307 -9.44 -0.16 -9.96
C THR A 307 -9.47 0.29 -8.48
N SER A 308 -10.63 0.69 -7.94
CA SER A 308 -10.75 1.07 -6.53
C SER A 308 -11.15 -0.06 -5.60
N HIS A 309 -10.23 -0.48 -4.74
CA HIS A 309 -10.55 -1.36 -3.62
C HIS A 309 -11.50 -0.74 -2.60
N ILE A 310 -11.58 0.59 -2.48
CA ILE A 310 -12.54 1.22 -1.57
C ILE A 310 -13.97 0.86 -1.98
N LEU A 311 -14.29 0.96 -3.28
CA LEU A 311 -15.61 0.59 -3.80
C LEU A 311 -15.85 -0.92 -3.69
N LEU A 312 -14.87 -1.73 -4.06
CA LEU A 312 -15.02 -3.19 -4.06
C LEU A 312 -15.15 -3.77 -2.65
N LEU A 313 -14.44 -3.25 -1.66
CA LEU A 313 -14.59 -3.66 -0.26
C LEU A 313 -15.98 -3.30 0.27
N LYS A 314 -16.52 -2.12 -0.10
CA LYS A 314 -17.90 -1.74 0.23
C LYS A 314 -18.92 -2.63 -0.45
N TYR A 315 -18.72 -2.97 -1.72
CA TYR A 315 -19.56 -3.88 -2.48
C TYR A 315 -19.63 -5.28 -1.83
N LEU A 316 -18.47 -5.86 -1.54
CA LEU A 316 -18.36 -7.19 -0.93
C LEU A 316 -18.76 -7.21 0.55
N ASN A 317 -18.72 -6.06 1.23
CA ASN A 317 -18.74 -5.97 2.69
C ASN A 317 -17.63 -6.86 3.32
N ALA A 318 -16.44 -6.82 2.72
CA ALA A 318 -15.31 -7.68 3.08
C ALA A 318 -14.06 -6.86 3.39
N LYS A 319 -13.07 -7.50 4.05
CA LYS A 319 -11.76 -6.91 4.34
C LYS A 319 -10.72 -7.13 3.24
N GLN A 320 -11.01 -8.02 2.30
CA GLN A 320 -10.15 -8.31 1.15
C GLN A 320 -11.01 -8.52 -0.10
N VAL A 321 -10.44 -8.17 -1.24
CA VAL A 321 -11.00 -8.41 -2.56
C VAL A 321 -10.23 -9.57 -3.17
N LYS A 322 -10.95 -10.60 -3.65
CA LYS A 322 -10.38 -11.71 -4.41
C LYS A 322 -11.02 -11.71 -5.79
N ARG A 323 -10.18 -11.74 -6.82
CA ARG A 323 -10.61 -11.71 -8.22
C ARG A 323 -10.51 -13.10 -8.83
#